data_AF-A0A957VX60-F1
#
_entry.id   AF-A0A957VX60-F1
#
_cell.length_a   1.000
_cell.length_b   1.000
_cell.length_c   1.000
_cell.angle_alpha   90.00
_cell.angle_beta   90.00
_cell.angle_gamma   90.00
#
_symmetry.space_group_name_H-M   'P 1'
#
loop_
_entity.id
_entity.type
_entity.pdbx_description
1 polymer ?
#
loop_
_entity_poly.entity_id
_entity_poly.type
_entity_poly.pdbx_seq_one_letter_code
_entity_poly.pdbx_strand_id
1 'polypeptide(L)'
;TDVWHAWQPDTALLHGQYDAWGLYNPLTLADTTLYWSGAPPRSTGRYNFLGIKYIIASKAGAPADGNIVSVFEGDPQINIYLNQSALARVLFVGQSVVVPDHDAAWEAIRDEAFDPATTVILEGGQPLDTQPNSSLAVVAYDIHRVVVAVETDQPGYLVLSDAYYPGWRATIGRQPATLERANYAFRAVYVPAGQFTVEFVFDPVIWKIGLGVSVLTLLTLLVWGALASYAAIFK
;
A
#
# COMPACT_ATOMS: atom_id res chain seq x y z
N THR A 1 9.78 15.69 9.64
CA THR A 1 10.08 16.89 8.84
C THR A 1 9.64 18.18 9.50
N ASP A 2 9.02 18.14 10.69
CA ASP A 2 8.69 19.30 11.53
C ASP A 2 8.19 20.55 10.76
N VAL A 3 7.26 20.31 9.84
CA VAL A 3 6.58 21.35 9.07
C VAL A 3 5.13 21.52 9.49
N TRP A 4 4.66 20.85 10.55
CA TRP A 4 3.25 20.83 10.95
C TRP A 4 2.64 22.23 11.16
N HIS A 5 3.48 23.21 11.51
CA HIS A 5 3.09 24.61 11.71
C HIS A 5 3.02 25.42 10.40
N ALA A 6 3.64 24.95 9.31
CA ALA A 6 3.73 25.63 8.02
C ALA A 6 3.01 24.86 6.88
N TRP A 7 2.86 23.55 7.03
CA TRP A 7 2.21 22.65 6.08
C TRP A 7 1.29 21.70 6.84
N GLN A 8 -0.02 21.84 6.63
CA GLN A 8 -0.97 20.95 7.25
C GLN A 8 -0.85 19.55 6.64
N PRO A 9 -0.94 18.48 7.45
CA PRO A 9 -1.06 17.11 6.94
C PRO A 9 -2.16 17.02 5.88
N ASP A 10 -2.00 16.11 4.92
CA ASP A 10 -3.04 15.79 3.94
C ASP A 10 -3.40 16.91 2.95
N THR A 11 -2.77 18.08 3.02
CA THR A 11 -2.96 19.18 2.04
C THR A 11 -2.70 18.70 0.60
N ALA A 12 -1.79 17.73 0.44
CA ALA A 12 -1.50 17.09 -0.84
C ALA A 12 -2.74 16.40 -1.45
N LEU A 13 -3.59 15.77 -0.63
CA LEU A 13 -4.79 15.06 -1.08
C LEU A 13 -5.83 16.01 -1.68
N LEU A 14 -5.92 17.26 -1.19
CA LEU A 14 -6.80 18.29 -1.79
C LEU A 14 -6.43 18.60 -3.24
N HIS A 15 -5.18 18.33 -3.61
CA HIS A 15 -4.65 18.52 -4.96
C HIS A 15 -4.47 17.20 -5.72
N GLY A 16 -5.09 16.11 -5.25
CA GLY A 16 -5.00 14.79 -5.88
C GLY A 16 -3.61 14.16 -5.80
N GLN A 17 -2.76 14.63 -4.88
CA GLN A 17 -1.46 14.04 -4.62
C GLN A 17 -1.52 13.10 -3.43
N TYR A 18 -0.79 12.00 -3.52
CA TYR A 18 -0.62 11.07 -2.41
C TYR A 18 0.46 11.57 -1.46
N ASP A 19 0.24 11.31 -0.17
CA ASP A 19 1.27 11.45 0.84
C ASP A 19 1.53 10.09 1.51
N ALA A 20 2.69 9.97 2.16
CA ALA A 20 3.19 8.68 2.66
C ALA A 20 2.47 8.19 3.93
N TRP A 21 1.86 9.09 4.70
CA TRP A 21 1.24 8.76 5.98
C TRP A 21 -0.30 8.69 5.88
N GLY A 22 -0.86 9.42 4.92
CA GLY A 22 -2.28 9.70 4.77
C GLY A 22 -2.88 10.43 5.97
N LEU A 23 -4.22 10.46 5.96
CA LEU A 23 -5.01 11.04 7.03
C LEU A 23 -4.68 10.35 8.35
N TYR A 24 -4.38 11.14 9.39
CA TYR A 24 -4.25 10.62 10.75
C TYR A 24 -5.52 9.85 11.11
N ASN A 25 -5.37 8.53 11.24
CA ASN A 25 -6.48 7.61 11.41
C ASN A 25 -6.18 6.70 12.61
N PRO A 26 -7.03 6.67 13.66
CA PRO A 26 -6.84 5.76 14.79
C PRO A 26 -6.89 4.27 14.39
N LEU A 27 -7.32 3.96 13.16
CA LEU A 27 -7.37 2.62 12.57
C LEU A 27 -6.16 2.32 11.66
N THR A 28 -5.03 3.02 11.81
CA THR A 28 -3.79 2.66 11.11
C THR A 28 -3.40 1.22 11.42
N LEU A 29 -2.93 0.50 10.40
CA LEU A 29 -2.51 -0.89 10.58
C LEU A 29 -1.19 -0.92 11.36
N ALA A 30 -1.16 -1.69 12.44
CA ALA A 30 -0.02 -1.77 13.35
C ALA A 30 1.30 -2.01 12.60
N ASP A 31 1.30 -2.96 11.66
CA ASP A 31 2.51 -3.35 10.91
C ASP A 31 3.02 -2.21 10.03
N THR A 32 2.13 -1.43 9.40
CA THR A 32 2.53 -0.25 8.62
C THR A 32 3.10 0.86 9.51
N THR A 33 2.49 1.04 10.68
CA THR A 33 2.98 1.99 11.69
C THR A 33 4.34 1.55 12.22
N LEU A 34 4.55 0.27 12.49
CA LEU A 34 5.83 -0.28 12.93
C LEU A 34 6.91 -0.16 11.85
N TYR A 35 6.56 -0.45 10.59
CA TYR A 35 7.45 -0.24 9.46
C TYR A 35 7.90 1.22 9.34
N TRP A 36 6.98 2.17 9.52
CA TRP A 36 7.25 3.60 9.48
C TRP A 36 7.96 4.13 10.74
N SER A 37 7.59 3.68 11.94
CA SER A 37 8.22 4.14 13.18
C SER A 37 9.61 3.57 13.35
N GLY A 38 9.81 2.34 12.87
CA GLY A 38 11.13 1.74 12.68
C GLY A 38 11.76 2.14 11.34
N ALA A 39 11.27 3.20 10.69
CA ALA A 39 11.79 3.64 9.39
C ALA A 39 13.28 3.93 9.54
N PRO A 40 14.11 3.29 8.72
CA PRO A 40 15.52 3.60 8.71
C PRO A 40 15.77 5.02 8.17
N PRO A 41 17.00 5.53 8.24
CA PRO A 41 17.37 6.81 7.63
C PRO A 41 16.85 6.92 6.20
N ARG A 42 16.56 8.16 5.76
CA ARG A 42 15.99 8.42 4.42
C ARG A 42 16.89 7.96 3.26
N SER A 43 18.15 7.65 3.54
CA SER A 43 19.13 7.09 2.63
C SER A 43 18.98 5.61 2.34
N THR A 44 18.07 4.91 3.03
CA THR A 44 17.96 3.45 2.93
C THR A 44 16.97 2.98 1.87
N GLY A 45 17.24 1.81 1.30
CA GLY A 45 16.36 1.18 0.29
C GLY A 45 14.91 1.02 0.77
N ARG A 46 14.69 0.73 2.05
CA ARG A 46 13.34 0.62 2.65
C ARG A 46 12.55 1.92 2.62
N TYR A 47 13.20 3.06 2.88
CA TYR A 47 12.53 4.34 2.75
C TYR A 47 12.18 4.62 1.29
N ASN A 48 13.09 4.28 0.37
CA ASN A 48 12.87 4.42 -1.06
C ASN A 48 11.76 3.52 -1.60
N PHE A 49 11.57 2.33 -1.03
CA PHE A 49 10.48 1.40 -1.36
C PHE A 49 9.08 1.98 -1.12
N LEU A 50 8.94 2.92 -0.16
CA LEU A 50 7.67 3.63 0.05
C LEU A 50 7.28 4.55 -1.12
N GLY A 51 8.18 4.75 -2.09
CA GLY A 51 7.94 5.58 -3.28
C GLY A 51 7.83 7.07 -2.98
N ILE A 52 8.46 7.53 -1.90
CA ILE A 52 8.43 8.92 -1.46
C ILE A 52 9.36 9.74 -2.32
N LYS A 53 8.80 10.32 -3.39
CA LYS A 53 9.56 11.09 -4.38
C LYS A 53 9.83 12.53 -3.95
N TYR A 54 8.89 13.17 -3.26
CA TYR A 54 9.02 14.54 -2.79
C TYR A 54 8.95 14.60 -1.27
N ILE A 55 9.85 15.40 -0.68
CA ILE A 55 9.95 15.59 0.77
C ILE A 55 9.79 17.07 1.06
N ILE A 56 8.83 17.41 1.92
CA ILE A 56 8.63 18.77 2.42
C ILE A 56 9.28 18.86 3.79
N ALA A 57 10.23 19.77 3.97
CA ALA A 57 10.91 19.97 5.25
C ALA A 57 11.13 21.45 5.55
N SER A 58 11.27 21.80 6.84
CA SER A 58 11.54 23.17 7.26
C SER A 58 12.93 23.60 6.79
N LYS A 59 13.12 24.91 6.55
CA LYS A 59 14.42 25.45 6.14
C LYS A 59 15.54 25.21 7.17
N ALA A 60 15.20 25.05 8.45
CA ALA A 60 16.14 24.75 9.50
C ALA A 60 16.61 23.27 9.52
N GLY A 61 15.96 22.38 8.77
CA GLY A 61 16.15 20.93 8.83
C GLY A 61 16.24 20.29 7.46
N ALA A 62 17.24 20.69 6.66
CA ALA A 62 17.51 20.03 5.38
C ALA A 62 17.79 18.52 5.59
N PRO A 63 17.25 17.64 4.74
CA PRO A 63 17.61 16.22 4.76
C PRO A 63 19.12 16.07 4.53
N ALA A 64 19.83 15.43 5.47
CA ALA A 64 21.27 15.23 5.40
C ALA A 64 21.62 14.01 4.53
N ASP A 65 21.30 14.07 3.23
CA ASP A 65 21.54 12.96 2.30
C ASP A 65 21.88 13.48 0.89
N GLY A 66 22.92 12.92 0.28
CA GLY A 66 23.40 13.31 -1.06
C GLY A 66 22.43 12.99 -2.20
N ASN A 67 21.51 12.04 -2.02
CA ASN A 67 20.49 11.69 -3.03
C ASN A 67 19.19 12.51 -2.90
N ILE A 68 19.13 13.40 -1.91
CA ILE A 68 17.96 14.25 -1.65
C ILE A 68 18.34 15.69 -2.02
N VAL A 69 17.88 16.14 -3.18
CA VAL A 69 18.25 17.44 -3.75
C VAL A 69 17.13 18.45 -3.56
N SER A 70 17.48 19.69 -3.21
CA SER A 70 16.50 20.77 -3.15
C SER A 70 15.99 21.10 -4.55
N VAL A 71 14.67 21.16 -4.73
CA VAL A 71 14.01 21.49 -6.01
C VAL A 71 13.11 22.71 -5.93
N PHE A 72 12.82 23.18 -4.71
CA PHE A 72 12.07 24.41 -4.48
C PHE A 72 12.43 25.03 -3.13
N GLU A 73 12.77 26.32 -3.14
CA GLU A 73 13.14 27.10 -1.95
C GLU A 73 12.42 28.45 -1.85
N GLY A 74 11.38 28.64 -2.66
CA GLY A 74 10.67 29.92 -2.81
C GLY A 74 9.80 30.31 -1.60
N ASP A 75 9.52 29.38 -0.70
CA ASP A 75 8.73 29.62 0.51
C ASP A 75 9.61 30.07 1.69
N PRO A 76 9.18 30.99 2.57
CA PRO A 76 9.97 31.44 3.71
C PRO A 76 10.17 30.39 4.83
N GLN A 77 9.30 29.39 4.94
CA GLN A 77 9.30 28.41 6.03
C GLN A 77 9.74 27.01 5.59
N ILE A 78 9.41 26.60 4.37
CA ILE A 78 9.65 25.24 3.87
C ILE A 78 10.52 25.19 2.59
N ASN A 79 11.15 24.04 2.39
CA ASN A 79 11.79 23.63 1.14
C ASN A 79 11.15 22.32 0.66
N ILE A 80 11.13 22.12 -0.66
CA ILE A 80 10.78 20.84 -1.28
C ILE A 80 12.04 20.20 -1.83
N TYR A 81 12.24 18.94 -1.47
CA TYR A 81 13.35 18.13 -1.93
C TYR A 81 12.85 16.97 -2.80
N LEU A 82 13.63 16.62 -3.81
CA LEU A 82 13.43 15.43 -4.62
C LEU A 82 14.34 14.31 -4.10
N ASN A 83 13.73 13.18 -3.75
CA ASN A 83 14.43 11.92 -3.52
C ASN A 83 14.71 11.24 -4.86
N GLN A 84 15.97 11.25 -5.29
CA GLN A 84 16.38 10.67 -6.56
C GLN A 84 16.42 9.14 -6.54
N SER A 85 16.42 8.54 -5.35
CA SER A 85 16.46 7.10 -5.14
C SER A 85 15.08 6.48 -4.90
N ALA A 86 14.00 7.25 -4.95
CA ALA A 86 12.64 6.76 -4.73
C ALA A 86 12.27 5.66 -5.76
N LEU A 87 11.84 4.50 -5.26
CA LEU A 87 11.37 3.40 -6.09
C LEU A 87 9.95 3.67 -6.59
N ALA A 88 9.54 2.95 -7.63
CA ALA A 88 8.13 2.93 -8.03
C ALA A 88 7.29 2.27 -6.92
N ARG A 89 6.04 2.70 -6.73
CA ARG A 89 5.11 2.05 -5.78
C ARG A 89 4.66 0.66 -6.23
N VAL A 90 4.81 0.38 -7.53
CA VAL A 90 4.55 -0.91 -8.15
C VAL A 90 5.86 -1.37 -8.76
N LEU A 91 6.37 -2.50 -8.29
CA LEU A 91 7.65 -3.06 -8.71
C LEU A 91 7.52 -4.55 -9.03
N PHE A 92 8.37 -5.03 -9.92
CA PHE A 92 8.49 -6.44 -10.26
C PHE A 92 9.85 -6.93 -9.82
N VAL A 93 9.88 -7.93 -8.94
CA VAL A 93 11.13 -8.45 -8.35
C VAL A 93 11.28 -9.92 -8.66
N GLY A 94 12.50 -10.29 -9.04
CA GLY A 94 12.85 -11.66 -9.39
C GLY A 94 13.34 -12.50 -8.23
N GLN A 95 13.80 -11.87 -7.15
CA GLN A 95 14.31 -12.55 -5.97
C GLN A 95 13.29 -12.49 -4.85
N SER A 96 13.04 -13.63 -4.20
CA SER A 96 12.19 -13.68 -3.02
C SER A 96 12.77 -14.58 -1.94
N VAL A 97 12.64 -14.14 -0.69
CA VAL A 97 12.98 -14.90 0.51
C VAL A 97 11.69 -15.15 1.26
N VAL A 98 11.33 -16.42 1.40
CA VAL A 98 10.17 -16.83 2.19
C VAL A 98 10.61 -17.09 3.62
N VAL A 99 9.99 -16.39 4.57
CA VAL A 99 10.27 -16.49 6.00
C VAL A 99 9.11 -17.21 6.71
N PRO A 100 9.37 -17.88 7.85
CA PRO A 100 8.37 -18.71 8.51
C PRO A 100 7.26 -17.91 9.21
N ASP A 101 7.56 -16.69 9.65
CA ASP A 101 6.66 -15.88 10.46
C ASP A 101 6.95 -14.37 10.34
N HIS A 102 6.09 -13.59 10.97
CA HIS A 102 6.08 -12.13 10.94
C HIS A 102 7.31 -11.51 11.64
N ASP A 103 7.84 -12.16 12.69
CA ASP A 103 9.03 -11.68 13.40
C ASP A 103 10.28 -11.88 12.53
N ALA A 104 10.39 -13.03 11.87
CA ALA A 104 11.43 -13.29 10.88
C ALA A 104 11.34 -12.33 9.69
N ALA A 105 10.14 -11.95 9.26
CA ALA A 105 9.96 -10.91 8.23
C ALA A 105 10.52 -9.56 8.70
N TRP A 106 10.25 -9.18 9.95
CA TRP A 106 10.74 -7.94 10.55
C TRP A 106 12.27 -7.89 10.67
N GLU A 107 12.90 -9.00 11.05
CA GLU A 107 14.37 -9.12 11.07
C GLU A 107 14.95 -9.06 9.65
N ALA A 108 14.39 -9.83 8.71
CA ALA A 108 14.92 -9.94 7.35
C ALA A 108 14.89 -8.60 6.60
N ILE A 109 13.84 -7.79 6.75
CA ILE A 109 13.82 -6.47 6.12
C ILE A 109 14.85 -5.52 6.75
N ARG A 110 15.29 -5.74 7.99
CA ARG A 110 16.28 -4.88 8.66
C ARG A 110 17.73 -5.25 8.36
N ASP A 111 17.95 -6.35 7.65
CA ASP A 111 19.27 -6.72 7.18
C ASP A 111 19.83 -5.63 6.24
N GLU A 112 21.10 -5.25 6.41
CA GLU A 112 21.75 -4.27 5.54
C GLU A 112 21.93 -4.77 4.11
N ALA A 113 21.96 -6.09 3.91
CA ALA A 113 22.03 -6.71 2.58
C ALA A 113 20.68 -6.75 1.87
N PHE A 114 19.58 -6.42 2.55
CA PHE A 114 18.25 -6.43 1.93
C PHE A 114 18.04 -5.21 1.03
N ASP A 115 17.95 -5.46 -0.28
CA ASP A 115 17.55 -4.46 -1.27
C ASP A 115 16.11 -4.69 -1.76
N PRO A 116 15.14 -3.82 -1.39
CA PRO A 116 13.76 -3.96 -1.82
C PRO A 116 13.54 -3.64 -3.31
N ALA A 117 14.55 -3.14 -4.03
CA ALA A 117 14.49 -2.94 -5.48
C ALA A 117 14.59 -4.25 -6.26
N THR A 118 15.23 -5.28 -5.69
CA THR A 118 15.48 -6.57 -6.37
C THR A 118 14.88 -7.75 -5.64
N THR A 119 14.68 -7.63 -4.32
CA THR A 119 14.29 -8.73 -3.44
C THR A 119 13.02 -8.39 -2.66
N VAL A 120 12.13 -9.38 -2.51
CA VAL A 120 10.98 -9.30 -1.60
C VAL A 120 11.08 -10.33 -0.49
N ILE A 121 10.80 -9.90 0.74
CA ILE A 121 10.60 -10.80 1.88
C ILE A 121 9.12 -11.17 1.94
N LEU A 122 8.79 -12.46 2.01
CA LEU A 122 7.42 -12.97 1.98
C LEU A 122 7.14 -13.88 3.18
N GLU A 123 5.96 -13.75 3.78
CA GLU A 123 5.47 -14.67 4.83
C GLU A 123 4.71 -15.89 4.26
N GLY A 124 4.75 -16.04 2.92
CA GLY A 124 4.06 -17.07 2.16
C GLY A 124 4.60 -17.16 0.73
N GLY A 125 3.92 -17.91 -0.12
CA GLY A 125 4.34 -18.12 -1.50
C GLY A 125 5.56 -19.03 -1.65
N GLN A 126 6.37 -18.75 -2.67
CA GLN A 126 7.54 -19.55 -3.05
C GLN A 126 8.81 -18.71 -3.20
N PRO A 127 9.98 -19.25 -2.80
CA PRO A 127 11.26 -18.60 -3.02
C PRO A 127 11.59 -18.60 -4.52
N LEU A 128 12.15 -17.49 -4.98
CA LEU A 128 12.60 -17.29 -6.35
C LEU A 128 14.00 -16.68 -6.32
N ASP A 129 14.80 -17.08 -7.30
CA ASP A 129 16.08 -16.43 -7.59
C ASP A 129 16.17 -16.28 -9.11
N THR A 130 15.53 -15.23 -9.61
CA THR A 130 15.44 -14.92 -11.03
C THR A 130 15.90 -13.48 -11.28
N GLN A 131 16.25 -13.19 -12.53
CA GLN A 131 16.60 -11.84 -12.98
C GLN A 131 15.71 -11.50 -14.19
N PRO A 132 14.42 -11.23 -13.96
CA PRO A 132 13.46 -11.03 -15.03
C PRO A 132 13.74 -9.73 -15.77
N ASN A 133 13.67 -9.77 -17.10
CA ASN A 133 13.44 -8.59 -17.89
C ASN A 133 11.93 -8.35 -17.94
N SER A 134 11.46 -7.31 -17.25
CA SER A 134 10.04 -7.03 -17.09
C SER A 134 9.68 -5.61 -17.49
N SER A 135 8.45 -5.47 -17.99
CA SER A 135 7.82 -4.20 -18.32
C SER A 135 6.49 -4.11 -17.58
N LEU A 136 6.28 -2.97 -16.92
CA LEU A 136 5.08 -2.70 -16.14
C LEU A 136 4.36 -1.47 -16.68
N ALA A 137 3.05 -1.55 -16.80
CA ALA A 137 2.20 -0.40 -17.02
C ALA A 137 1.07 -0.38 -15.98
N VAL A 138 1.06 0.65 -15.13
CA VAL A 138 -0.04 0.89 -14.21
C VAL A 138 -1.21 1.45 -15.00
N VAL A 139 -2.23 0.63 -15.21
CA VAL A 139 -3.43 0.96 -16.01
C VAL A 139 -4.42 1.76 -15.18
N ALA A 140 -4.57 1.42 -13.90
CA ALA A 140 -5.43 2.13 -12.96
C ALA A 140 -4.84 2.03 -11.54
N TYR A 141 -4.97 3.11 -10.76
CA TYR A 141 -4.50 3.16 -9.38
C TYR A 141 -5.48 3.97 -8.52
N ASP A 142 -6.45 3.27 -7.94
CA ASP A 142 -7.52 3.83 -7.12
C ASP A 142 -7.50 3.22 -5.71
N ILE A 143 -8.23 3.86 -4.77
CA ILE A 143 -8.29 3.44 -3.36
C ILE A 143 -8.82 2.01 -3.14
N HIS A 144 -9.62 1.49 -4.07
CA HIS A 144 -10.24 0.15 -3.99
C HIS A 144 -9.79 -0.79 -5.11
N ARG A 145 -8.98 -0.29 -6.05
CA ARG A 145 -8.66 -1.03 -7.26
C ARG A 145 -7.31 -0.61 -7.84
N VAL A 146 -6.43 -1.57 -8.06
CA VAL A 146 -5.16 -1.35 -8.77
C VAL A 146 -5.05 -2.35 -9.92
N VAL A 147 -4.74 -1.86 -11.12
CA VAL A 147 -4.59 -2.70 -12.31
C VAL A 147 -3.24 -2.43 -12.94
N VAL A 148 -2.49 -3.50 -13.16
CA VAL A 148 -1.14 -3.45 -13.71
C VAL A 148 -1.06 -4.44 -14.86
N ALA A 149 -0.65 -3.96 -16.04
CA ALA A 149 -0.20 -4.82 -17.10
C ALA A 149 1.26 -5.19 -16.86
N VAL A 150 1.56 -6.48 -16.88
CA VAL A 150 2.87 -7.06 -16.61
C VAL A 150 3.28 -7.88 -17.81
N GLU A 151 4.47 -7.62 -18.33
CA GLU A 151 5.17 -8.48 -19.29
C GLU A 151 6.51 -8.86 -18.69
N THR A 152 6.83 -10.15 -18.65
CA THR A 152 8.07 -10.66 -18.05
C THR A 152 8.51 -11.96 -18.72
N ASP A 153 9.81 -12.14 -18.91
CA ASP A 153 10.40 -13.35 -19.49
C ASP A 153 10.64 -14.47 -18.46
N GLN A 154 10.65 -14.13 -17.17
CA GLN A 154 10.84 -15.04 -16.05
C GLN A 154 9.77 -14.80 -14.97
N PRO A 155 9.47 -15.83 -14.14
CA PRO A 155 8.55 -15.65 -13.03
C PRO A 155 9.12 -14.67 -11.99
N GLY A 156 8.24 -13.96 -11.30
CA GLY A 156 8.63 -13.01 -10.26
C GLY A 156 7.43 -12.59 -9.41
N TYR A 157 7.64 -11.62 -8.54
CA TYR A 157 6.56 -11.03 -7.74
C TYR A 157 6.27 -9.61 -8.19
N LEU A 158 4.99 -9.34 -8.44
CA LEU A 158 4.49 -7.97 -8.51
C LEU A 158 4.22 -7.49 -7.08
N VAL A 159 5.00 -6.53 -6.61
CA VAL A 159 4.96 -5.99 -5.25
C VAL A 159 4.41 -4.57 -5.30
N LEU A 160 3.47 -4.27 -4.41
CA LEU A 160 2.91 -2.93 -4.24
C LEU A 160 3.32 -2.42 -2.87
N SER A 161 3.83 -1.19 -2.77
CA SER A 161 4.05 -0.50 -1.49
C SER A 161 2.75 0.02 -0.84
N ASP A 162 1.65 -0.70 -1.09
CA ASP A 162 0.37 -0.53 -0.42
C ASP A 162 0.23 -1.55 0.70
N ALA A 163 -0.40 -1.14 1.80
CA ALA A 163 -0.57 -1.97 2.97
C ALA A 163 -1.33 -3.28 2.66
N TYR A 164 -0.84 -4.38 3.21
CA TYR A 164 -1.57 -5.64 3.24
C TYR A 164 -2.74 -5.54 4.22
N TYR A 165 -3.93 -5.96 3.77
CA TYR A 165 -5.10 -6.02 4.64
C TYR A 165 -6.09 -7.11 4.19
N PRO A 166 -6.72 -7.85 5.13
CA PRO A 166 -7.76 -8.82 4.81
C PRO A 166 -8.93 -8.16 4.05
N GLY A 167 -9.31 -8.74 2.91
CA GLY A 167 -10.38 -8.24 2.05
C GLY A 167 -9.91 -7.76 0.68
N TRP A 168 -8.61 -7.56 0.50
CA TRP A 168 -8.02 -7.47 -0.84
C TRP A 168 -8.03 -8.83 -1.52
N ARG A 169 -8.30 -8.82 -2.82
CA ARG A 169 -8.25 -9.98 -3.71
C ARG A 169 -7.37 -9.64 -4.90
N ALA A 170 -6.62 -10.62 -5.38
CA ALA A 170 -5.82 -10.50 -6.59
C ALA A 170 -6.31 -11.46 -7.67
N THR A 171 -6.16 -11.04 -8.93
CA THR A 171 -6.31 -11.92 -10.08
C THR A 171 -5.19 -11.70 -11.08
N ILE A 172 -4.84 -12.76 -11.82
CA ILE A 172 -3.88 -12.73 -12.93
C ILE A 172 -4.60 -13.30 -14.14
N GLY A 173 -4.75 -12.50 -15.19
CA GLY A 173 -5.48 -12.94 -16.39
C GLY A 173 -6.92 -13.40 -16.07
N ARG A 174 -7.58 -12.73 -15.11
CA ARG A 174 -8.92 -13.04 -14.56
C ARG A 174 -9.02 -14.29 -13.69
N GLN A 175 -7.93 -15.03 -13.48
CA GLN A 175 -7.92 -16.16 -12.55
C GLN A 175 -7.53 -15.69 -11.15
N PRO A 176 -8.16 -16.20 -10.07
CA PRO A 176 -7.77 -15.87 -8.71
C PRO A 176 -6.29 -16.16 -8.46
N ALA A 177 -5.61 -15.23 -7.79
CA ALA A 177 -4.23 -15.38 -7.37
C ALA A 177 -4.12 -15.16 -5.86
N THR A 178 -3.17 -15.87 -5.24
CA THR A 178 -2.89 -15.70 -3.81
C THR A 178 -2.22 -14.35 -3.57
N LEU A 179 -2.77 -13.59 -2.64
CA LEU A 179 -2.20 -12.34 -2.18
C LEU A 179 -1.26 -12.64 -1.01
N GLU A 180 0.02 -12.40 -1.21
CA GLU A 180 1.05 -12.61 -0.20
C GLU A 180 1.33 -11.33 0.57
N ARG A 181 1.69 -11.47 1.84
CA ARG A 181 2.24 -10.39 2.65
C ARG A 181 3.72 -10.26 2.33
N ALA A 182 4.12 -9.06 1.93
CA ALA A 182 5.42 -8.71 1.42
C ALA A 182 6.06 -7.62 2.28
N ASN A 183 7.37 -7.70 2.46
CA ASN A 183 8.17 -6.71 3.18
C ASN A 183 7.50 -6.27 4.49
N TYR A 184 7.04 -7.27 5.28
CA TYR A 184 6.35 -7.13 6.56
C TYR A 184 4.92 -6.56 6.50
N ALA A 185 4.71 -5.43 5.82
CA ALA A 185 3.45 -4.68 5.90
C ALA A 185 2.72 -4.50 4.55
N PHE A 186 3.30 -4.96 3.45
CA PHE A 186 2.86 -4.67 2.08
C PHE A 186 2.36 -5.91 1.37
N ARG A 187 1.93 -5.77 0.11
CA ARG A 187 1.30 -6.88 -0.63
C ARG A 187 2.07 -7.25 -1.89
N ALA A 188 2.07 -8.53 -2.21
CA ALA A 188 2.64 -9.04 -3.43
C ALA A 188 1.81 -10.19 -4.02
N VAL A 189 1.99 -10.44 -5.31
CA VAL A 189 1.41 -11.56 -6.03
C VAL A 189 2.47 -12.19 -6.91
N TYR A 190 2.56 -13.53 -6.87
CA TYR A 190 3.39 -14.29 -7.79
C TYR A 190 2.85 -14.17 -9.21
N VAL A 191 3.71 -13.84 -10.18
CA VAL A 191 3.36 -13.75 -11.60
C VAL A 191 4.29 -14.68 -12.39
N PRO A 192 3.76 -15.63 -13.17
CA PRO A 192 4.58 -16.48 -14.03
C PRO A 192 5.12 -15.70 -15.24
N ALA A 193 6.09 -16.28 -15.95
CA ALA A 193 6.57 -15.74 -17.22
C ALA A 193 5.43 -15.57 -18.24
N GLY A 194 5.39 -14.45 -18.94
CA GLY A 194 4.39 -14.13 -19.95
C GLY A 194 3.84 -12.70 -19.84
N GLN A 195 2.68 -12.49 -20.46
CA GLN A 195 1.95 -11.22 -20.46
C GLN A 195 0.63 -11.39 -19.72
N PHE A 196 0.44 -10.59 -18.67
CA PHE A 196 -0.73 -10.68 -17.82
C PHE A 196 -1.26 -9.30 -17.43
N THR A 197 -2.57 -9.24 -17.19
CA THR A 197 -3.15 -8.16 -16.39
C THR A 197 -3.32 -8.68 -14.97
N VAL A 198 -2.66 -8.02 -14.03
CA VAL A 198 -2.80 -8.26 -12.60
C VAL A 198 -3.72 -7.21 -12.02
N GLU A 199 -4.77 -7.64 -11.34
CA GLU A 199 -5.79 -6.77 -10.78
C GLU A 199 -5.96 -7.05 -9.28
N PHE A 200 -5.85 -6.00 -8.48
CA PHE A 200 -6.11 -6.00 -7.05
C PHE A 200 -7.43 -5.26 -6.80
N VAL A 201 -8.37 -5.89 -6.10
CA VAL A 201 -9.67 -5.29 -5.76
C VAL A 201 -9.93 -5.46 -4.27
N PHE A 202 -10.35 -4.38 -3.61
CA PHE A 202 -10.82 -4.44 -2.25
C PHE A 202 -12.29 -4.85 -2.21
N ASP A 203 -12.55 -6.10 -1.83
CA ASP A 203 -13.90 -6.69 -1.75
C ASP A 203 -14.09 -7.42 -0.40
N PRO A 204 -14.19 -6.67 0.72
CA PRO A 204 -14.27 -7.24 2.05
C PRO A 204 -15.63 -7.88 2.31
N VAL A 205 -15.63 -9.12 2.81
CA VAL A 205 -16.86 -9.89 3.09
C VAL A 205 -17.72 -9.19 4.16
N ILE A 206 -17.11 -8.51 5.14
CA ILE A 206 -17.82 -7.85 6.23
C ILE A 206 -18.77 -6.75 5.74
N TRP A 207 -18.42 -6.07 4.64
CA TRP A 207 -19.28 -5.04 4.06
C TRP A 207 -20.59 -5.65 3.53
N LYS A 208 -20.50 -6.81 2.87
CA LYS A 208 -21.67 -7.56 2.38
C LYS A 208 -22.55 -8.06 3.53
N ILE A 209 -21.92 -8.53 4.62
CA ILE A 209 -22.64 -8.96 5.84
C ILE A 209 -23.37 -7.77 6.46
N GLY A 210 -22.69 -6.64 6.65
CA GLY A 210 -23.26 -5.43 7.24
C GLY A 210 -24.44 -4.88 6.43
N LEU A 211 -24.34 -4.90 5.09
CA LEU A 211 -25.46 -4.56 4.21
C LEU A 211 -26.65 -5.51 4.40
N GLY A 212 -26.40 -6.81 4.47
CA GLY A 212 -27.46 -7.82 4.71
C GLY A 212 -28.18 -7.61 6.04
N VAL A 213 -27.43 -7.35 7.12
CA VAL A 213 -28.02 -7.04 8.44
C VAL A 213 -28.84 -5.76 8.38
N SER A 214 -28.32 -4.70 7.76
CA SER A 214 -29.02 -3.41 7.65
C SER A 214 -30.35 -3.53 6.90
N VAL A 215 -30.36 -4.28 5.78
CA VAL A 215 -31.58 -4.56 5.02
C VAL A 215 -32.58 -5.34 5.87
N LEU A 216 -32.12 -6.38 6.58
CA LEU A 216 -32.98 -7.17 7.45
C LEU A 216 -33.60 -6.32 8.57
N THR A 217 -32.80 -5.46 9.23
CA THR A 217 -33.29 -4.54 10.26
C THR A 217 -34.31 -3.54 9.71
N LEU A 218 -34.09 -3.00 8.50
CA LEU A 218 -35.05 -2.10 7.88
C LEU A 218 -36.38 -2.82 7.60
N LEU A 219 -36.33 -4.04 7.07
CA LEU A 219 -37.54 -4.83 6.80
C LEU A 219 -38.30 -5.17 8.08
N THR A 220 -37.62 -5.54 9.16
CA THR A 220 -38.28 -5.83 10.44
C THR A 220 -38.94 -4.59 11.03
N LEU A 221 -38.28 -3.42 10.96
CA LEU A 221 -38.85 -2.15 11.41
C LEU A 221 -40.08 -1.75 10.57
N LEU A 222 -40.05 -1.95 9.26
CA LEU A 222 -41.19 -1.66 8.38
C LEU A 222 -42.38 -2.59 8.68
N VAL A 223 -42.13 -3.89 8.85
CA VAL A 223 -43.18 -4.86 9.23
C VAL A 223 -43.77 -4.51 10.60
N TRP A 224 -42.91 -4.21 11.57
CA TRP A 224 -43.36 -3.83 12.91
C TRP A 224 -44.20 -2.54 12.89
N GLY A 225 -43.74 -1.51 12.17
CA GLY A 225 -44.46 -0.25 12.00
C GLY A 225 -45.82 -0.43 11.31
N ALA A 226 -45.89 -1.30 10.29
CA ALA A 226 -47.14 -1.62 9.60
C ALA A 226 -48.13 -2.33 10.54
N LEU A 227 -47.66 -3.32 11.31
CA LEU A 227 -48.48 -4.05 12.29
C LEU A 227 -48.98 -3.12 13.42
N ALA A 228 -48.12 -2.24 13.92
CA ALA A 228 -48.50 -1.27 14.95
C ALA A 228 -49.54 -0.27 14.44
N SER A 229 -49.38 0.23 13.21
CA SER A 229 -50.34 1.14 12.56
C SER A 229 -51.69 0.46 12.33
N TYR A 230 -51.68 -0.78 11.86
CA TYR A 230 -52.90 -1.59 11.72
C TYR A 230 -53.62 -1.74 13.06
N ALA A 231 -52.91 -2.13 14.12
CA ALA A 231 -53.49 -2.29 15.46
C ALA A 231 -54.06 -0.97 16.03
N ALA A 232 -53.53 0.19 15.65
CA ALA A 232 -54.03 1.49 16.08
C ALA A 232 -55.30 1.93 15.34
N ILE A 233 -55.48 1.53 14.08
CA ILE A 233 -56.66 1.89 13.26
C ILE A 233 -57.90 1.05 13.66
N PHE A 234 -57.69 -0.20 14.07
CA PHE A 234 -58.78 -1.15 14.36
C PHE A 234 -59.07 -1.34 15.86
N LYS A 235 -58.56 -0.43 16.72
CA LYS A 235 -58.98 -0.26 18.12
C LYS A 235 -59.89 0.94 18.24
#